data_AF-A0A1H8VEK9-F1
#
_entry.id   AF-A0A1H8VEK9-F1
#
_cell.length_a   1.000
_cell.length_b   1.000
_cell.length_c   1.000
_cell.angle_alpha   90.00
_cell.angle_beta   90.00
_cell.angle_gamma   90.00
#
_symmetry.space_group_name_H-M   'P 1'
#
loop_
_entity.id
_entity.type
_entity.pdbx_description
1 polymer ?
#
loop_
_entity_poly.entity_id
_entity_poly.type
_entity_poly.pdbx_seq_one_letter_code
_entity_poly.pdbx_strand_id
1 'polypeptide(L)'
;MSVMDYPLYFTMREKAFDSDGDPSTLDDAGLVALHPRRTVTFVSNHDSPPPENEMLAYAYILTYEGYPRVYSGRIDIDDEAISNLLSIRRTYAAGPALIRHAGSDLYVFERQGNLLVGLNRTQD
;
A
#
# COMPACT_ATOMS: atom_id res chain seq x y z
N MET A 1 -6.35 2.39 20.83
CA MET A 1 -5.92 1.04 20.41
C MET A 1 -5.84 1.03 18.90
N SER A 2 -4.78 0.43 18.33
CA SER A 2 -4.61 0.25 16.89
C SER A 2 -4.64 -1.24 16.56
N VAL A 3 -5.02 -1.60 15.33
CA VAL A 3 -5.16 -2.99 14.86
C VAL A 3 -4.36 -3.24 13.60
N MET A 4 -3.82 -4.45 13.43
CA MET A 4 -3.18 -4.87 12.17
C MET A 4 -4.24 -5.05 11.10
N ASP A 5 -4.02 -4.44 9.93
CA ASP A 5 -4.99 -4.46 8.83
C ASP A 5 -4.85 -5.73 7.96
N TYR A 6 -5.20 -6.87 8.55
CA TYR A 6 -5.26 -8.14 7.82
C TYR A 6 -6.24 -8.12 6.63
N PRO A 7 -7.42 -7.46 6.71
CA PRO A 7 -8.30 -7.33 5.54
C PRO A 7 -7.62 -6.62 4.35
N LEU A 8 -6.86 -5.54 4.59
CA LEU A 8 -6.05 -4.93 3.53
C LEU A 8 -4.96 -5.88 3.04
N TYR A 9 -4.25 -6.54 3.96
CA TYR A 9 -3.19 -7.50 3.61
C TYR A 9 -3.69 -8.59 2.67
N PHE A 10 -4.82 -9.24 2.97
CA PHE A 10 -5.37 -10.28 2.09
C PHE A 10 -5.84 -9.72 0.75
N THR A 11 -6.39 -8.51 0.74
CA THR A 11 -6.75 -7.83 -0.52
C THR A 11 -5.51 -7.58 -1.37
N MET A 12 -4.43 -7.04 -0.79
CA MET A 12 -3.17 -6.85 -1.50
C MET A 12 -2.57 -8.18 -1.99
N ARG A 13 -2.55 -9.20 -1.12
CA ARG A 13 -1.89 -10.48 -1.38
C ARG A 13 -2.59 -11.35 -2.42
N GLU A 14 -3.91 -11.45 -2.33
CA GLU A 14 -4.68 -12.45 -3.07
C GLU A 14 -5.50 -11.85 -4.22
N LYS A 15 -5.62 -10.52 -4.27
CA LYS A 15 -6.51 -9.86 -5.23
C LYS A 15 -5.83 -8.75 -6.01
N ALA A 16 -5.13 -7.82 -5.37
CA ALA A 16 -4.64 -6.63 -6.06
C ALA A 16 -3.26 -6.81 -6.70
N PHE A 17 -2.33 -7.46 -5.99
CA PHE A 17 -0.91 -7.51 -6.34
C PHE A 17 -0.39 -8.92 -6.56
N ASP A 18 -1.26 -9.88 -6.86
CA ASP A 18 -0.89 -11.18 -7.41
C ASP A 18 -0.55 -11.08 -8.91
N SER A 19 0.00 -12.11 -9.54
CA SER A 19 0.36 -12.09 -10.99
C SER A 19 -0.83 -11.78 -11.90
N ASP A 20 -2.03 -12.28 -11.59
CA ASP A 20 -3.29 -12.00 -12.29
C ASP A 20 -4.20 -11.00 -11.54
N GLY A 21 -3.66 -10.30 -10.54
CA GLY A 21 -4.43 -9.43 -9.65
C GLY A 21 -5.07 -8.21 -10.32
N ASP A 22 -6.06 -7.63 -9.66
CA ASP A 22 -6.83 -6.44 -10.06
C ASP A 22 -6.69 -5.33 -8.99
N PRO A 23 -5.88 -4.28 -9.24
CA PRO A 23 -5.69 -3.16 -8.34
C PRO A 23 -6.96 -2.35 -8.04
N SER A 24 -8.02 -2.44 -8.84
CA SER A 24 -9.30 -1.80 -8.50
C SER A 24 -9.91 -2.37 -7.21
N THR A 25 -9.52 -3.58 -6.82
CA THR A 25 -9.95 -4.20 -5.56
C THR A 25 -9.43 -3.47 -4.31
N LEU A 26 -8.49 -2.52 -4.46
CA LEU A 26 -8.01 -1.66 -3.38
C LEU A 26 -9.02 -0.56 -3.00
N ASP A 27 -9.99 -0.27 -3.87
CA ASP A 27 -11.00 0.75 -3.58
C ASP A 27 -11.83 0.33 -2.35
N ASP A 28 -11.88 1.21 -1.35
CA ASP A 28 -12.43 0.96 -0.02
C ASP A 28 -11.91 -0.31 0.71
N ALA A 29 -10.74 -0.82 0.32
CA ALA A 29 -10.18 -2.03 0.92
C ALA A 29 -9.59 -1.79 2.32
N GLY A 30 -9.78 -2.79 3.18
CA GLY A 30 -9.15 -2.84 4.48
C GLY A 30 -9.82 -1.99 5.56
N LEU A 31 -9.34 -2.16 6.78
CA LEU A 31 -9.78 -1.31 7.89
C LEU A 31 -9.29 0.14 7.70
N VAL A 32 -8.22 0.36 6.95
CA VAL A 32 -7.66 1.69 6.66
C VAL A 32 -8.66 2.61 5.97
N ALA A 33 -9.55 2.08 5.13
CA ALA A 33 -10.61 2.87 4.49
C ALA A 33 -11.62 3.42 5.51
N LEU A 34 -11.89 2.67 6.58
CA LEU A 34 -12.86 3.06 7.61
C LEU A 34 -12.22 3.85 8.76
N HIS A 35 -11.01 3.45 9.17
CA HIS A 35 -10.36 3.89 10.40
C HIS A 35 -8.86 4.15 10.20
N PRO A 36 -8.45 5.06 9.29
CA PRO A 36 -7.05 5.25 8.89
C PRO A 36 -6.12 5.66 10.04
N ARG A 37 -6.65 6.24 11.11
CA ARG A 37 -5.86 6.65 12.30
C ARG A 37 -5.70 5.54 13.35
N ARG A 38 -6.30 4.37 13.14
CA ARG A 38 -6.30 3.24 14.09
C ARG A 38 -5.83 1.94 13.46
N THR A 39 -5.27 1.99 12.26
CA THR A 39 -4.87 0.81 11.50
C THR A 39 -3.39 0.81 11.23
N VAL A 40 -2.79 -0.36 11.41
CA VAL A 40 -1.40 -0.64 11.07
C VAL A 40 -1.41 -1.47 9.79
N THR A 41 -1.00 -0.86 8.68
CA THR A 41 -0.93 -1.54 7.37
C THR A 41 0.44 -2.21 7.23
N PHE A 42 0.50 -3.34 6.54
CA PHE A 42 1.75 -4.09 6.36
C PHE A 42 1.69 -4.91 5.07
N VAL A 43 2.84 -5.16 4.47
CA VAL A 43 2.98 -6.02 3.28
C VAL A 43 3.26 -7.47 3.68
N SER A 44 4.07 -7.66 4.71
CA SER A 44 4.47 -8.97 5.22
C SER A 44 4.83 -8.90 6.71
N ASN A 45 4.90 -10.06 7.36
CA ASN A 45 5.42 -10.22 8.71
C ASN A 45 6.03 -11.63 8.87
N HIS A 46 6.34 -12.04 10.10
CA HIS A 46 6.95 -13.35 10.39
C HIS A 46 6.05 -14.56 10.10
N ASP A 47 4.73 -14.37 10.11
CA ASP A 47 3.73 -15.43 9.85
C ASP A 47 3.16 -15.37 8.42
N SER A 48 3.28 -14.21 7.78
CA SER A 48 2.52 -13.83 6.59
C SER A 48 3.46 -13.29 5.50
N PRO A 49 3.71 -14.05 4.40
CA PRO A 49 4.57 -13.61 3.29
C PRO A 49 3.87 -12.50 2.47
N PRO A 50 4.62 -11.76 1.62
CA PRO A 50 4.04 -10.71 0.78
C PRO A 50 3.25 -11.25 -0.43
N PRO A 51 2.53 -10.36 -1.17
CA PRO A 51 2.14 -10.61 -2.57
C PRO A 51 3.32 -10.86 -3.50
N GLU A 52 3.03 -11.39 -4.70
CA GLU A 52 4.00 -11.54 -5.79
C GLU A 52 4.57 -10.18 -6.25
N ASN A 53 3.71 -9.17 -6.46
CA ASN A 53 4.13 -7.81 -6.78
C ASN A 53 4.41 -6.99 -5.50
N GLU A 54 5.38 -7.43 -4.71
CA GLU A 54 5.70 -6.88 -3.39
C GLU A 54 5.98 -5.37 -3.39
N MET A 55 6.70 -4.85 -4.38
CA MET A 55 7.03 -3.41 -4.45
C MET A 55 5.78 -2.54 -4.67
N LEU A 56 4.78 -3.02 -5.42
CA LEU A 56 3.50 -2.31 -5.55
C LEU A 56 2.74 -2.24 -4.22
N ALA A 57 2.78 -3.32 -3.43
CA ALA A 57 2.19 -3.33 -2.10
C ALA A 57 2.90 -2.35 -1.14
N TYR A 58 4.24 -2.26 -1.18
CA TYR A 58 4.98 -1.27 -0.41
C TYR A 58 4.71 0.16 -0.87
N ALA A 59 4.69 0.40 -2.19
CA ALA A 59 4.33 1.69 -2.75
C ALA A 59 2.95 2.13 -2.26
N TYR A 60 1.96 1.22 -2.27
CA TYR A 60 0.62 1.49 -1.73
C TYR A 60 0.67 1.85 -0.24
N ILE A 61 1.10 0.96 0.66
CA ILE A 61 0.97 1.23 2.10
C ILE A 61 1.82 2.42 2.57
N LEU A 62 2.95 2.69 1.91
CA LEU A 62 3.84 3.79 2.29
C LEU A 62 3.33 5.15 1.79
N THR A 63 2.51 5.19 0.75
CA THR A 63 1.97 6.45 0.22
C THR A 63 0.49 6.68 0.53
N TYR A 64 -0.25 5.63 0.91
CA TYR A 64 -1.64 5.70 1.36
C TYR A 64 -1.79 6.14 2.83
N GLU A 65 -3.03 6.23 3.31
CA GLU A 65 -3.35 6.42 4.72
C GLU A 65 -2.98 5.20 5.59
N GLY A 66 -3.20 5.28 6.90
CA GLY A 66 -2.79 4.22 7.85
C GLY A 66 -1.43 4.48 8.48
N TYR A 67 -1.04 3.60 9.41
CA TYR A 67 0.31 3.53 9.97
C TYR A 67 1.07 2.34 9.35
N PRO A 68 1.84 2.54 8.27
CA PRO A 68 2.50 1.43 7.60
C PRO A 68 3.69 0.91 8.39
N ARG A 69 3.85 -0.41 8.36
CA ARG A 69 4.97 -1.13 8.92
C ARG A 69 5.76 -1.83 7.82
N VAL A 70 7.06 -1.56 7.77
CA VAL A 70 8.04 -2.33 6.98
C VAL A 70 8.63 -3.42 7.87
N TYR A 71 8.73 -4.64 7.37
CA TYR A 71 9.22 -5.78 8.14
C TYR A 71 10.71 -6.01 7.88
N SER A 72 11.53 -5.74 8.90
CA SER A 72 13.00 -5.86 8.82
C SER A 72 13.52 -7.30 8.66
N GLY A 73 12.68 -8.32 8.85
CA GLY A 73 13.04 -9.70 8.54
C GLY A 73 13.01 -10.02 7.05
N ARG A 74 12.56 -9.07 6.22
CA ARG A 74 12.44 -9.23 4.77
C ARG A 74 13.09 -8.08 3.99
N ILE A 75 12.93 -6.86 4.48
CA ILE A 75 13.48 -5.66 3.85
C ILE A 75 14.68 -5.19 4.65
N ASP A 76 15.80 -5.01 3.95
CA ASP A 76 17.02 -4.46 4.54
C ASP A 76 16.84 -2.97 4.87
N ILE A 77 17.55 -2.49 5.88
CA ILE A 77 17.52 -1.08 6.29
C ILE A 77 18.06 -0.15 5.19
N ASP A 78 18.91 -0.69 4.32
CA ASP A 78 19.58 0.02 3.22
C ASP A 78 18.84 -0.10 1.88
N ASP A 79 17.63 -0.70 1.85
CA ASP A 79 16.85 -0.81 0.62
C ASP A 79 16.50 0.59 0.08
N GLU A 80 17.07 0.92 -1.08
CA GLU A 80 16.99 2.26 -1.67
C GLU A 80 15.56 2.62 -2.07
N ALA A 81 14.79 1.66 -2.61
CA ALA A 81 13.43 1.87 -3.06
C ALA A 81 12.50 2.16 -1.87
N ILE A 82 12.63 1.38 -0.80
CA ILE A 82 11.86 1.58 0.44
C ILE A 82 12.29 2.86 1.14
N SER A 83 13.59 3.17 1.17
CA SER A 83 14.10 4.43 1.72
C SER A 83 13.54 5.65 0.98
N ASN A 84 13.42 5.58 -0.34
CA ASN A 84 12.79 6.60 -1.16
C ASN A 84 11.29 6.73 -0.85
N LEU A 85 10.54 5.63 -0.79
CA LEU A 85 9.11 5.64 -0.43
C LEU A 85 8.88 6.21 0.98
N LEU A 86 9.73 5.90 1.94
CA LEU A 86 9.70 6.49 3.28
C LEU A 86 9.98 8.00 3.24
N SER A 87 10.89 8.46 2.38
CA SER A 87 11.14 9.90 2.15
C SER A 87 9.92 10.61 1.57
N ILE A 88 9.31 10.04 0.52
CA ILE A 88 8.07 10.52 -0.09
C ILE A 88 6.97 10.60 0.97
N ARG A 89 6.81 9.53 1.78
CA ARG A 89 5.80 9.49 2.84
C ARG A 89 5.95 10.66 3.81
N ARG A 90 7.16 10.82 4.35
CA ARG A 90 7.47 11.85 5.36
C ARG A 90 7.22 13.26 4.86
N THR A 91 7.44 13.49 3.56
CA THR A 91 7.41 14.84 2.98
C THR A 91 6.05 15.18 2.37
N TYR A 92 5.38 14.23 1.70
CA TYR A 92 4.24 14.51 0.82
C TYR A 92 2.98 13.69 1.12
N ALA A 93 3.04 12.59 1.85
CA ALA A 93 1.89 11.70 2.02
C ALA A 93 0.97 12.14 3.19
N ALA A 94 0.37 13.33 3.04
CA ALA A 94 -0.52 13.96 4.03
C ALA A 94 -1.94 14.17 3.46
N GLY A 95 -2.93 14.30 4.35
CA GLY A 95 -4.35 14.45 3.96
C GLY A 95 -5.05 13.14 3.61
N PRO A 96 -6.37 13.17 3.41
CA PRO A 96 -7.15 11.99 3.03
C PRO A 96 -6.74 11.49 1.64
N ALA A 97 -6.89 10.19 1.39
CA ALA A 97 -6.77 9.62 0.07
C ALA A 97 -8.04 9.85 -0.75
N LEU A 98 -7.88 10.30 -1.98
CA LEU A 98 -8.95 10.52 -2.96
C LEU A 98 -8.67 9.66 -4.18
N ILE A 99 -9.53 8.69 -4.46
CA ILE A 99 -9.38 7.83 -5.63
C ILE A 99 -9.66 8.65 -6.89
N ARG A 100 -8.71 8.61 -7.83
CA ARG A 100 -8.78 9.33 -9.12
C ARG A 100 -9.06 8.38 -10.28
N HIS A 101 -8.59 7.14 -10.17
CA HIS A 101 -8.87 6.07 -11.11
C HIS A 101 -8.72 4.70 -10.43
N ALA A 102 -9.64 3.79 -10.70
CA ALA A 102 -9.56 2.39 -10.26
C ALA A 102 -9.90 1.49 -11.45
N GLY A 103 -8.91 0.74 -11.93
CA GLY A 103 -9.04 -0.20 -13.03
C GLY A 103 -8.19 -1.45 -12.80
N SER A 104 -8.40 -2.45 -13.67
CA SER A 104 -7.78 -3.78 -13.56
C SER A 104 -6.27 -3.80 -13.69
N ASP A 105 -5.68 -2.75 -14.27
CA ASP A 105 -4.23 -2.66 -14.47
C ASP A 105 -3.60 -1.41 -13.85
N LEU A 106 -4.40 -0.36 -13.66
CA LEU A 106 -3.97 0.94 -13.16
C LEU A 106 -4.85 1.38 -11.98
N TYR A 107 -4.21 1.73 -10.87
CA TYR A 107 -4.85 2.36 -9.73
C TYR A 107 -4.19 3.70 -9.42
N VAL A 108 -4.98 4.77 -9.32
CA VAL A 108 -4.49 6.12 -9.07
C VAL A 108 -5.24 6.75 -7.92
N PHE A 109 -4.51 7.23 -6.93
CA PHE A 109 -5.06 8.01 -5.82
C PHE A 109 -4.22 9.25 -5.52
N GLU A 110 -4.87 10.25 -4.95
CA GLU A 110 -4.25 11.46 -4.48
C GLU A 110 -4.31 11.52 -2.96
N ARG A 111 -3.21 11.85 -2.31
CA ARG A 111 -3.22 12.37 -0.93
C ARG A 111 -3.55 13.85 -1.03
N GLN A 112 -4.80 14.21 -0.73
CA GLN A 112 -5.47 15.45 -1.14
C GLN A 112 -4.55 16.67 -1.05
N GLY A 113 -4.22 17.26 -2.20
CA GLY A 113 -3.41 18.46 -2.35
C GLY A 113 -1.90 18.29 -2.11
N ASN A 114 -1.41 17.06 -1.93
CA ASN A 114 -0.02 16.80 -1.53
C ASN A 114 0.74 15.80 -2.41
N LEU A 115 0.13 14.68 -2.80
CA LEU A 115 0.81 13.61 -3.56
C LEU A 115 -0.17 12.92 -4.52
N LEU A 116 0.25 12.65 -5.75
CA LEU A 116 -0.46 11.77 -6.68
C LEU A 116 0.34 10.48 -6.86
N VAL A 117 -0.32 9.34 -6.72
CA VAL A 117 0.29 8.01 -6.81
C VAL A 117 -0.42 7.23 -7.91
N GLY A 118 0.35 6.67 -8.83
CA GLY A 118 -0.13 5.71 -9.83
C GLY A 118 0.57 4.37 -9.64
N LEU A 119 -0.21 3.31 -9.52
CA LEU A 119 0.25 1.93 -9.42
C LEU A 119 -0.19 1.21 -10.69
N ASN A 120 0.78 0.78 -11.50
CA ASN A 120 0.54 0.04 -12.73
C ASN A 120 1.16 -1.35 -12.60
N ARG A 121 0.38 -2.39 -12.87
CA ARG A 121 0.84 -3.78 -12.81
C ARG A 121 1.21 -4.36 -14.17
N THR A 122 0.91 -3.65 -15.26
CA THR A 122 1.17 -4.11 -16.62
C THR A 122 2.68 -4.31 -16.78
N GLN A 123 3.08 -5.52 -17.18
CA GLN A 123 4.46 -5.83 -17.55
C GLN A 123 4.46 -5.96 -19.08
N ASP A 124 5.19 -5.06 -19.76
CA ASP A 124 5.41 -5.13 -21.21
C ASP A 124 6.25 -6.36 -21.61
#